data_AF-A0A937WF97-F1
#
_entry.id   AF-A0A937WF97-F1
#
_cell.length_a   1.000
_cell.length_b   1.000
_cell.length_c   1.000
_cell.angle_alpha   90.00
_cell.angle_beta   90.00
_cell.angle_gamma   90.00
#
_symmetry.space_group_name_H-M   'P 1'
#
loop_
_entity.id
_entity.type
_entity.pdbx_description
1 polymer ?
#
loop_
_entity_poly.entity_id
_entity_poly.type
_entity_poly.pdbx_seq_one_letter_code
_entity_poly.pdbx_strand_id
1 'polypeptide(L)'
;MKSKKKVLLISESNFLLDAAFERHKDCLYLRDLAVAEELQLVIPEYAFAEVEAKLASFEVYWLNMFEKAKAVLEELPASRRQREAHTQRLNTFDDCIALISDSLQEARDGVNALYAVTLQIAFTPEIDIAARLRRVRGRPPHDVKDLEIYESILYFARQNQASNLNMIFLERDKAHFDVPEVKAELADVGVEIYFSAADVVKHVRELLGK
;
A
#
# COMPACT_ATOMS: atom_id res chain seq x y z
N MET A 1 -0.18 12.70 35.29
CA MET A 1 -0.24 11.55 34.35
C MET A 1 0.32 12.01 33.02
N LYS A 2 1.39 11.41 32.49
CA LYS A 2 1.84 11.70 31.12
C LYS A 2 0.74 11.19 30.18
N SER A 3 0.17 12.10 29.37
CA SER A 3 -0.76 11.72 28.31
C SER A 3 -0.07 10.67 27.43
N LYS A 4 -0.71 9.50 27.23
CA LYS A 4 -0.17 8.45 26.36
C LYS A 4 -0.08 9.06 24.96
N LYS A 5 1.15 9.17 24.45
CA LYS A 5 1.40 9.70 23.11
C LYS A 5 0.66 8.83 22.10
N LYS A 6 -0.13 9.44 21.22
CA LYS A 6 -0.77 8.74 20.09
C LYS A 6 0.22 8.69 18.94
N VAL A 7 0.27 7.55 18.25
CA VAL A 7 1.10 7.35 17.07
C VAL A 7 0.18 7.20 15.87
N LEU A 8 0.34 8.07 14.87
CA LEU A 8 -0.29 7.94 13.57
C LEU A 8 0.75 7.45 12.59
N LEU A 9 0.50 6.32 11.93
CA LEU A 9 1.28 5.89 10.77
C LEU A 9 0.51 6.26 9.52
N ILE A 10 1.05 7.23 8.79
CA ILE A 10 0.57 7.61 7.47
C ILE A 10 1.30 6.75 6.44
N SER A 11 0.59 6.16 5.50
CA SER A 11 1.19 5.25 4.50
C SER A 11 0.48 5.32 3.15
N GLU A 12 1.08 4.69 2.13
CA GLU A 12 0.59 4.67 0.74
C GLU A 12 0.27 3.26 0.21
N SER A 13 0.10 3.12 -1.11
CA SER A 13 -0.43 1.92 -1.76
C SER A 13 0.50 0.70 -1.68
N ASN A 14 1.82 0.88 -1.65
CA ASN A 14 2.77 -0.23 -1.51
C ASN A 14 2.72 -0.85 -0.12
N PHE A 15 2.56 -0.05 0.95
CA PHE A 15 2.32 -0.61 2.29
C PHE A 15 1.06 -1.47 2.33
N LEU A 16 -0.05 -0.99 1.75
CA LEU A 16 -1.30 -1.75 1.66
C LEU A 16 -1.09 -3.08 0.93
N LEU A 17 -0.38 -3.08 -0.20
CA LEU A 17 -0.05 -4.30 -0.95
C LEU A 17 0.86 -5.24 -0.14
N ASP A 18 1.88 -4.72 0.53
CA ASP A 18 2.79 -5.54 1.34
C ASP A 18 2.06 -6.19 2.51
N ALA A 19 1.14 -5.46 3.14
CA ALA A 19 0.33 -5.95 4.25
C ALA A 19 -0.74 -6.94 3.79
N ALA A 20 -1.34 -6.73 2.60
CA ALA A 20 -2.35 -7.62 2.02
C ALA A 20 -1.77 -8.92 1.48
N PHE A 21 -0.61 -8.87 0.83
CA PHE A 21 0.09 -10.05 0.31
C PHE A 21 1.07 -10.68 1.31
N GLU A 22 1.11 -10.17 2.54
CA GLU A 22 1.99 -10.63 3.61
C GLU A 22 3.49 -10.72 3.23
N ARG A 23 3.95 -9.79 2.37
CA ARG A 23 5.29 -9.85 1.76
C ARG A 23 6.40 -9.34 2.68
N HIS A 24 6.06 -8.49 3.64
CA HIS A 24 7.06 -7.79 4.46
C HIS A 24 6.71 -7.85 5.94
N LYS A 25 7.51 -8.60 6.71
CA LYS A 25 7.30 -8.84 8.16
C LYS A 25 7.13 -7.56 8.98
N ASP A 26 7.84 -6.49 8.62
CA ASP A 26 7.77 -5.23 9.38
C ASP A 26 6.46 -4.48 9.06
N CYS A 27 5.95 -4.58 7.82
CA CYS A 27 4.63 -4.04 7.47
C CYS A 27 3.52 -4.84 8.16
N LEU A 28 3.68 -6.17 8.24
CA LEU A 28 2.78 -7.05 8.99
C LEU A 28 2.74 -6.68 10.47
N TYR A 29 3.90 -6.45 11.09
CA TYR A 29 3.96 -6.01 12.48
C TYR A 29 3.24 -4.65 12.69
N LEU A 30 3.45 -3.69 11.79
CA LEU A 30 2.76 -2.39 11.85
C LEU A 30 1.25 -2.55 11.64
N ARG A 31 0.81 -3.42 10.73
CA ARG A 31 -0.61 -3.80 10.58
C ARG A 31 -1.17 -4.36 11.89
N ASP A 32 -0.48 -5.32 12.50
CA ASP A 32 -0.96 -5.99 13.70
C ASP A 32 -1.08 -5.02 14.87
N LEU A 33 -0.15 -4.06 15.00
CA LEU A 33 -0.28 -2.98 15.97
C LEU A 33 -1.50 -2.08 15.69
N ALA A 34 -1.84 -1.84 14.41
CA ALA A 34 -2.99 -1.02 14.04
C ALA A 34 -4.31 -1.72 14.36
N VAL A 35 -4.38 -3.03 14.06
CA VAL A 35 -5.52 -3.89 14.43
C VAL A 35 -5.70 -3.97 15.94
N ALA A 36 -4.60 -3.97 16.70
CA ALA A 36 -4.63 -3.94 18.16
C ALA A 36 -4.89 -2.54 18.76
N GLU A 37 -5.18 -1.53 17.93
CA GLU A 37 -5.40 -0.12 18.33
C GLU A 37 -4.22 0.50 19.09
N GLU A 38 -3.01 -0.03 18.92
CA GLU A 38 -1.80 0.51 19.54
C GLU A 38 -1.17 1.65 18.73
N LEU A 39 -1.38 1.65 17.42
CA LEU A 39 -1.23 2.83 16.57
C LEU A 39 -2.50 3.02 15.73
N GLN A 40 -2.67 4.22 15.20
CA GLN A 40 -3.70 4.48 14.21
C GLN A 40 -3.06 4.51 12.82
N LEU A 41 -3.50 3.62 11.95
CA LEU A 41 -3.16 3.67 10.52
C LEU A 41 -3.96 4.79 9.85
N VAL A 42 -3.30 5.59 9.03
CA VAL A 42 -3.86 6.71 8.28
C VAL A 42 -3.47 6.57 6.83
N ILE A 43 -4.42 6.56 5.91
CA ILE A 43 -4.12 6.32 4.48
C ILE A 43 -4.94 7.29 3.62
N PRO A 44 -4.33 7.97 2.63
CA PRO A 44 -5.08 8.72 1.63
C PRO A 44 -6.02 7.83 0.83
N GLU A 45 -7.24 8.29 0.58
CA GLU A 45 -8.25 7.56 -0.19
C GLU A 45 -7.72 7.05 -1.55
N TYR A 46 -6.89 7.85 -2.22
CA TYR A 46 -6.23 7.48 -3.47
C TYR A 46 -5.40 6.19 -3.40
N ALA A 47 -4.76 5.93 -2.26
CA ALA A 47 -3.94 4.74 -2.11
C ALA A 47 -4.79 3.47 -2.15
N PHE A 48 -6.01 3.49 -1.58
CA PHE A 48 -6.94 2.38 -1.67
C PHE A 48 -7.41 2.16 -3.11
N ALA A 49 -7.84 3.22 -3.80
CA ALA A 49 -8.25 3.14 -5.21
C ALA A 49 -7.11 2.61 -6.11
N GLU A 50 -5.87 3.00 -5.83
CA GLU A 50 -4.70 2.48 -6.55
C GLU A 50 -4.50 0.97 -6.30
N VAL A 51 -4.65 0.52 -5.06
CA VAL A 51 -4.52 -0.91 -4.74
C VAL A 51 -5.61 -1.73 -5.41
N GLU A 52 -6.86 -1.27 -5.39
CA GLU A 52 -7.96 -1.94 -6.09
C GLU A 52 -7.69 -2.05 -7.60
N ALA A 53 -7.24 -0.96 -8.23
CA ALA A 53 -6.87 -0.95 -9.63
C ALA A 53 -5.70 -1.89 -9.93
N LYS A 54 -4.67 -1.92 -9.06
CA LYS A 54 -3.53 -2.84 -9.17
C LYS A 54 -4.00 -4.29 -9.07
N LEU A 55 -4.81 -4.65 -8.07
CA LEU A 55 -5.34 -6.01 -7.89
C LEU A 55 -6.18 -6.47 -9.09
N ALA A 56 -7.09 -5.61 -9.58
CA ALA A 56 -7.87 -5.89 -10.78
C ALA A 56 -6.99 -6.09 -12.02
N SER A 57 -5.97 -5.24 -12.19
CA SER A 57 -5.04 -5.38 -13.33
C SER A 57 -4.22 -6.68 -13.24
N PHE A 58 -3.79 -7.07 -12.04
CA PHE A 58 -3.06 -8.33 -11.82
C PHE A 58 -3.93 -9.54 -12.14
N GLU A 59 -5.18 -9.54 -11.68
CA GLU A 59 -6.16 -10.59 -11.97
C GLU A 59 -6.35 -10.76 -13.48
N VAL A 60 -6.69 -9.68 -14.17
CA VAL A 60 -6.92 -9.70 -15.62
C VAL A 60 -5.66 -10.15 -16.35
N TYR A 61 -4.48 -9.65 -15.99
CA TYR A 61 -3.25 -10.00 -16.69
C TYR A 61 -2.85 -11.47 -16.50
N TRP A 62 -2.78 -11.94 -15.26
CA TRP A 62 -2.28 -13.28 -14.98
C TRP A 62 -3.28 -14.37 -15.34
N LEU A 63 -4.57 -14.20 -15.04
CA LEU A 63 -5.57 -15.20 -15.40
C LEU A 63 -5.63 -15.37 -16.93
N ASN A 64 -5.68 -14.28 -17.68
CA ASN A 64 -5.64 -14.35 -19.15
C ASN A 64 -4.35 -15.00 -19.68
N MET A 65 -3.21 -14.78 -19.03
CA MET A 65 -1.95 -15.41 -19.45
C MET A 65 -2.00 -16.93 -19.27
N PHE A 66 -2.41 -17.40 -18.10
CA PHE A 66 -2.49 -18.83 -17.80
C PHE A 66 -3.57 -19.52 -18.63
N GLU A 67 -4.73 -18.89 -18.82
CA GLU A 67 -5.80 -19.40 -19.69
C GLU A 67 -5.33 -19.53 -21.15
N LYS A 68 -4.63 -18.53 -21.69
CA LYS A 68 -4.06 -18.61 -23.04
C LYS A 68 -3.00 -19.70 -23.16
N ALA A 69 -2.13 -19.82 -22.16
CA ALA A 69 -1.11 -20.87 -22.14
C ALA A 69 -1.74 -22.27 -22.08
N LYS A 70 -2.82 -22.44 -21.30
CA LYS A 70 -3.62 -23.65 -21.24
C LYS A 70 -4.25 -23.95 -22.61
N ALA A 71 -4.92 -22.98 -23.22
CA ALA A 71 -5.56 -23.15 -24.54
C ALA A 71 -4.55 -23.58 -25.61
N VAL A 72 -3.35 -22.99 -25.62
CA VAL A 72 -2.26 -23.42 -26.52
C VAL A 72 -1.88 -24.88 -26.25
N LEU A 73 -1.78 -25.30 -24.98
CA LEU A 73 -1.47 -26.68 -24.65
C LEU A 73 -2.59 -27.65 -25.08
N GLU A 74 -3.86 -27.27 -25.00
CA GLU A 74 -5.01 -28.06 -25.44
C GLU A 74 -4.99 -28.32 -26.95
N GLU A 75 -4.54 -27.35 -27.75
CA GLU A 75 -4.42 -27.48 -29.21
C GLU A 75 -3.25 -28.38 -29.66
N LEU A 76 -2.27 -28.63 -28.79
CA LEU A 76 -1.11 -29.45 -29.14
C LEU A 76 -1.49 -30.95 -29.20
N PRO A 77 -1.17 -31.66 -30.30
CA PRO A 77 -1.50 -33.07 -30.42
C PRO A 77 -0.68 -33.91 -29.42
N ALA A 78 -1.38 -34.61 -28.52
CA ALA A 78 -0.76 -35.56 -27.59
C ALA A 78 -0.75 -36.97 -28.18
N SER A 79 0.45 -37.55 -28.33
CA SER A 79 0.57 -38.97 -28.70
C SER A 79 -0.06 -39.88 -27.64
N ARG A 80 -0.43 -41.11 -28.02
CA ARG A 80 -1.05 -42.08 -27.08
C ARG A 80 -0.21 -42.35 -25.83
N ARG A 81 1.13 -42.24 -25.94
CA ARG A 81 2.08 -42.38 -24.83
C ARG A 81 2.16 -41.15 -23.93
N GLN A 82 1.73 -39.98 -24.39
CA GLN A 82 1.84 -38.70 -23.68
C GLN A 82 0.50 -38.20 -23.13
N ARG A 83 -0.63 -38.85 -23.45
CA ARG A 83 -1.96 -38.41 -23.02
C ARG A 83 -2.07 -38.15 -21.53
N GLU A 84 -1.60 -39.08 -20.71
CA GLU A 84 -1.69 -38.95 -19.25
C GLU A 84 -0.87 -37.74 -18.74
N ALA A 85 0.37 -37.59 -19.21
CA ALA A 85 1.21 -36.44 -18.89
C ALA A 85 0.64 -35.10 -19.44
N HIS A 86 -0.03 -35.14 -20.59
CA HIS A 86 -0.69 -33.98 -21.19
C HIS A 86 -1.90 -33.54 -20.35
N THR A 87 -2.77 -34.47 -19.97
CA THR A 87 -3.88 -34.22 -19.03
C THR A 87 -3.37 -33.68 -17.69
N GLN A 88 -2.31 -34.27 -17.13
CA GLN A 88 -1.75 -33.79 -15.87
C GLN A 88 -1.27 -32.33 -15.97
N ARG A 89 -0.63 -31.95 -17.09
CA ARG A 89 -0.18 -30.56 -17.30
C ARG A 89 -1.35 -29.60 -17.45
N LEU A 90 -2.44 -29.99 -18.11
CA LEU A 90 -3.66 -29.18 -18.18
C LEU A 90 -4.26 -28.97 -16.80
N ASN A 91 -4.32 -30.01 -15.98
CA ASN A 91 -4.76 -29.88 -14.58
C ASN A 91 -3.84 -28.96 -13.78
N THR A 92 -2.53 -28.98 -14.00
CA THR A 92 -1.60 -28.03 -13.36
C THR A 92 -1.92 -26.58 -13.73
N PHE A 93 -2.34 -26.30 -14.96
CA PHE A 93 -2.80 -24.96 -15.33
C PHE A 93 -4.07 -24.57 -14.56
N ASP A 94 -5.03 -25.48 -14.41
CA ASP A 94 -6.23 -25.25 -13.61
C ASP A 94 -5.90 -24.99 -12.14
N ASP A 95 -4.99 -25.77 -11.56
CA ASP A 95 -4.51 -25.58 -10.18
C ASP A 95 -3.83 -24.22 -10.01
N CYS A 96 -3.02 -23.78 -10.99
CA CYS A 96 -2.40 -22.45 -10.97
C CYS A 96 -3.43 -21.32 -11.07
N ILE A 97 -4.42 -21.44 -11.96
CA ILE A 97 -5.50 -20.46 -12.12
C ILE A 97 -6.28 -20.31 -10.81
N ALA A 98 -6.66 -21.45 -10.19
CA ALA A 98 -7.33 -21.46 -8.90
C ALA A 98 -6.48 -20.79 -7.81
N LEU A 99 -5.21 -21.18 -7.68
CA LEU A 99 -4.29 -20.60 -6.69
C LEU A 99 -4.13 -19.09 -6.84
N ILE A 100 -4.00 -18.58 -8.07
CA ILE A 100 -3.90 -17.14 -8.34
C ILE A 100 -5.19 -16.43 -7.91
N SER A 101 -6.34 -17.02 -8.25
CA SER A 101 -7.65 -16.44 -7.93
C SER A 101 -7.87 -16.37 -6.42
N ASP A 102 -7.58 -17.46 -5.71
CA ASP A 102 -7.67 -17.55 -4.25
C ASP A 102 -6.72 -16.54 -3.58
N SER A 103 -5.47 -16.47 -4.03
CA SER A 103 -4.47 -15.52 -3.50
C SER A 103 -4.87 -14.06 -3.71
N LEU A 104 -5.51 -13.74 -4.84
CA LEU A 104 -6.01 -12.39 -5.12
C LEU A 104 -7.23 -12.07 -4.27
N GLN A 105 -8.11 -13.04 -4.01
CA GLN A 105 -9.24 -12.86 -3.11
C GLN A 105 -8.77 -12.64 -1.67
N GLU A 106 -7.82 -13.43 -1.18
CA GLU A 106 -7.21 -13.23 0.14
C GLU A 106 -6.57 -11.84 0.27
N ALA A 107 -5.86 -11.38 -0.78
CA ALA A 107 -5.30 -10.03 -0.78
C ALA A 107 -6.40 -8.94 -0.74
N ARG A 108 -7.51 -9.10 -1.47
CA ARG A 108 -8.66 -8.18 -1.40
C ARG A 108 -9.26 -8.14 0.00
N ASP A 109 -9.45 -9.30 0.61
CA ASP A 109 -9.99 -9.41 1.97
C ASP A 109 -9.05 -8.75 2.98
N GLY A 110 -7.73 -8.91 2.81
CA GLY A 110 -6.71 -8.21 3.60
C GLY A 110 -6.78 -6.69 3.46
N VAL A 111 -6.94 -6.17 2.24
CA VAL A 111 -7.11 -4.72 1.99
C VAL A 111 -8.42 -4.21 2.63
N ASN A 112 -9.52 -4.96 2.50
CA ASN A 112 -10.79 -4.60 3.12
C ASN A 112 -10.73 -4.58 4.65
N ALA A 113 -10.02 -5.54 5.25
CA ALA A 113 -9.77 -5.55 6.68
C ALA A 113 -8.95 -4.34 7.14
N LEU A 114 -7.92 -3.96 6.37
CA LEU A 114 -7.15 -2.74 6.61
C LEU A 114 -8.01 -1.48 6.47
N TYR A 115 -8.86 -1.42 5.45
CA TYR A 115 -9.77 -0.30 5.22
C TYR A 115 -10.66 -0.03 6.44
N ALA A 116 -11.17 -1.10 7.09
CA ALA A 116 -12.04 -1.00 8.25
C ALA A 116 -11.37 -0.43 9.52
N VAL A 117 -10.05 -0.57 9.66
CA VAL A 117 -9.29 -0.08 10.84
C VAL A 117 -8.50 1.20 10.56
N THR A 118 -8.56 1.70 9.32
CA THR A 118 -7.78 2.85 8.87
C THR A 118 -8.59 4.14 8.96
N LEU A 119 -7.95 5.20 9.45
CA LEU A 119 -8.45 6.56 9.30
C LEU A 119 -8.12 7.06 7.90
N GLN A 120 -9.13 7.35 7.09
CA GLN A 120 -8.92 7.77 5.71
C GLN A 120 -8.75 9.28 5.62
N ILE A 121 -7.77 9.71 4.84
CA ILE A 121 -7.69 11.10 4.38
C ILE A 121 -8.53 11.19 3.12
N ALA A 122 -9.75 11.70 3.27
CA ALA A 122 -10.68 11.88 2.16
C ALA A 122 -10.09 12.83 1.12
N PHE A 123 -10.29 12.50 -0.15
CA PHE A 123 -9.89 13.40 -1.22
C PHE A 123 -10.83 14.62 -1.28
N THR A 124 -10.28 15.82 -1.25
CA THR A 124 -11.05 17.07 -1.30
C THR A 124 -10.59 18.00 -2.42
N PRO A 125 -11.46 18.92 -2.88
CA PRO A 125 -11.08 19.93 -3.86
C PRO A 125 -9.86 20.76 -3.44
N GLU A 126 -9.69 21.02 -2.14
CA GLU A 126 -8.54 21.75 -1.62
C GLU A 126 -7.22 20.99 -1.85
N ILE A 127 -7.23 19.67 -1.65
CA ILE A 127 -6.09 18.80 -1.92
C ILE A 127 -5.78 18.79 -3.43
N ASP A 128 -6.80 18.64 -4.29
CA ASP A 128 -6.64 18.66 -5.76
C ASP A 128 -5.99 19.98 -6.22
N ILE A 129 -6.55 21.11 -5.76
CA ILE A 129 -6.06 22.44 -6.13
C ILE A 129 -4.62 22.63 -5.65
N ALA A 130 -4.30 22.21 -4.41
CA ALA A 130 -2.94 22.30 -3.88
C ALA A 130 -1.94 21.48 -4.71
N ALA A 131 -2.29 20.24 -5.06
CA ALA A 131 -1.45 19.36 -5.89
C ALA A 131 -1.20 19.96 -7.28
N ARG A 132 -2.25 20.50 -7.92
CA ARG A 132 -2.12 21.20 -9.21
C ARG A 132 -1.25 22.43 -9.12
N LEU A 133 -1.43 23.27 -8.09
CA LEU A 133 -0.61 24.46 -7.90
C LEU A 133 0.86 24.11 -7.66
N ARG A 134 1.13 23.07 -6.88
CA ARG A 134 2.50 22.55 -6.66
C ARG A 134 3.14 22.12 -7.98
N ARG A 135 2.41 21.37 -8.81
CA ARG A 135 2.84 20.96 -10.15
C ARG A 135 3.18 22.14 -11.05
N VAL A 136 2.29 23.14 -11.12
CA VAL A 136 2.51 24.36 -11.93
C VAL A 136 3.75 25.12 -11.47
N ARG A 137 4.04 25.11 -10.17
CA ARG A 137 5.24 25.72 -9.58
C ARG A 137 6.51 24.88 -9.77
N GLY A 138 6.41 23.67 -10.32
CA GLY A 138 7.55 22.79 -10.52
C GLY A 138 8.22 22.33 -9.22
N ARG A 139 7.46 22.27 -8.11
CA ARG A 139 7.97 21.82 -6.80
C ARG A 139 7.80 20.30 -6.65
N PRO A 140 8.69 19.60 -5.94
CA PRO A 140 8.57 18.16 -5.68
C PRO A 140 7.41 17.84 -4.72
N PRO A 141 6.84 16.62 -4.75
CA PRO A 141 7.07 15.54 -5.72
C PRO A 141 6.72 15.92 -7.16
N HIS A 142 7.27 15.23 -8.17
CA HIS A 142 7.02 15.57 -9.58
C HIS A 142 6.02 14.64 -10.29
N ASP A 143 5.81 13.43 -9.77
CA ASP A 143 4.75 12.56 -10.25
C ASP A 143 3.38 13.10 -9.78
N VAL A 144 2.37 12.97 -10.62
CA VAL A 144 1.01 13.43 -10.32
C VAL A 144 0.43 12.70 -9.11
N LYS A 145 0.68 11.39 -9.00
CA LYS A 145 0.15 10.58 -7.90
C LYS A 145 0.81 10.94 -6.57
N ASP A 146 2.12 11.09 -6.59
CA ASP A 146 2.89 11.45 -5.40
C ASP A 146 2.52 12.84 -4.89
N LEU A 147 2.20 13.77 -5.81
CA LEU A 147 1.68 15.10 -5.46
C LEU A 147 0.37 15.03 -4.69
N GLU A 148 -0.57 14.19 -5.14
CA GLU A 148 -1.89 14.03 -4.50
C GLU A 148 -1.74 13.39 -3.12
N ILE A 149 -0.91 12.34 -2.99
CA ILE A 149 -0.57 11.71 -1.70
C ILE A 149 0.06 12.76 -0.77
N TYR A 150 1.07 13.46 -1.27
CA TYR A 150 1.82 14.43 -0.49
C TYR A 150 0.96 15.59 0.03
N GLU A 151 0.14 16.21 -0.82
CA GLU A 151 -0.74 17.30 -0.39
C GLU A 151 -1.87 16.81 0.52
N SER A 152 -2.34 15.56 0.35
CA SER A 152 -3.26 14.93 1.31
C SER A 152 -2.64 14.83 2.71
N ILE A 153 -1.37 14.40 2.79
CA ILE A 153 -0.63 14.28 4.05
C ILE A 153 -0.44 15.65 4.70
N LEU A 154 0.00 16.64 3.93
CA LEU A 154 0.18 18.01 4.44
C LEU A 154 -1.15 18.61 4.93
N TYR A 155 -2.22 18.42 4.17
CA TYR A 155 -3.55 18.88 4.57
C TYR A 155 -3.98 18.22 5.88
N PHE A 156 -3.90 16.89 5.95
CA PHE A 156 -4.26 16.14 7.15
C PHE A 156 -3.42 16.56 8.37
N ALA A 157 -2.10 16.69 8.21
CA ALA A 157 -1.20 17.04 9.29
C ALA A 157 -1.51 18.44 9.87
N ARG A 158 -1.78 19.42 9.00
CA ARG A 158 -2.16 20.79 9.39
C ARG A 158 -3.46 20.82 10.20
N GLN A 159 -4.42 19.94 9.89
CA GLN A 159 -5.68 19.84 10.63
C GLN A 159 -5.53 19.10 11.97
N ASN A 160 -4.44 18.35 12.18
CA ASN A 160 -4.27 17.42 13.30
C ASN A 160 -3.02 17.73 14.16
N GLN A 161 -2.69 19.00 14.36
CA GLN A 161 -1.54 19.42 15.16
C GLN A 161 -1.82 19.37 16.67
N ALA A 162 -1.79 18.17 17.24
CA ALA A 162 -1.89 17.95 18.69
C ALA A 162 -0.51 17.62 19.30
N SER A 163 -0.17 18.24 20.43
CA SER A 163 1.13 18.08 21.10
C SER A 163 1.42 16.67 21.63
N ASN A 164 0.41 15.82 21.73
CA ASN A 164 0.51 14.43 22.17
C ASN A 164 0.52 13.43 20.99
N LEU A 165 0.64 13.90 19.76
CA LEU A 165 0.51 13.10 18.56
C LEU A 165 1.84 13.08 17.80
N ASN A 166 2.30 11.89 17.39
CA ASN A 166 3.48 11.71 16.56
C ASN A 166 2.99 11.15 15.22
N MET A 167 3.22 11.88 14.13
CA MET A 167 2.87 11.45 12.78
C MET A 167 4.11 10.92 12.10
N ILE A 168 4.04 9.67 11.66
CA ILE A 168 5.10 9.00 10.93
C ILE A 168 4.57 8.75 9.52
N PHE A 169 5.25 9.27 8.50
CA PHE A 169 4.95 8.92 7.11
C PHE A 169 5.93 7.84 6.64
N LEU A 170 5.40 6.66 6.31
CA LEU A 170 6.16 5.60 5.68
C LEU A 170 5.96 5.66 4.16
N GLU A 171 7.03 5.98 3.45
CA GLU A 171 7.10 5.97 1.98
C GLU A 171 8.23 5.04 1.56
N ARG A 172 7.95 3.93 0.88
CA ARG A 172 9.01 3.00 0.48
C ARG A 172 9.78 3.48 -0.74
N ASP A 173 9.19 4.32 -1.59
CA ASP A 173 9.84 4.89 -2.75
C ASP A 173 10.50 6.23 -2.45
N LYS A 174 11.84 6.21 -2.38
CA LYS A 174 12.66 7.39 -2.12
C LYS A 174 12.64 8.40 -3.26
N ALA A 175 12.38 7.98 -4.50
CA ALA A 175 12.69 8.78 -5.69
C ALA A 175 12.03 10.17 -5.68
N HIS A 176 10.83 10.25 -5.10
CA HIS A 176 9.99 11.44 -5.16
C HIS A 176 9.87 12.21 -3.83
N PHE A 177 10.29 11.58 -2.72
CA PHE A 177 10.12 12.12 -1.37
C PHE A 177 11.44 12.31 -0.61
N ASP A 178 12.55 11.71 -1.06
CA ASP A 178 13.89 11.91 -0.48
C ASP A 178 14.54 13.21 -0.99
N VAL A 179 13.81 14.31 -0.85
CA VAL A 179 14.19 15.65 -1.31
C VAL A 179 14.17 16.61 -0.11
N PRO A 180 15.19 17.48 0.06
CA PRO A 180 15.31 18.34 1.25
C PRO A 180 14.08 19.22 1.49
N GLU A 181 13.49 19.75 0.41
CA GLU A 181 12.30 20.60 0.47
C GLU A 181 11.08 19.86 1.03
N VAL A 182 10.81 18.64 0.54
CA VAL A 182 9.71 17.78 1.00
C VAL A 182 9.88 17.44 2.48
N LYS A 183 11.10 17.06 2.89
CA LYS A 183 11.41 16.74 4.28
C LYS A 183 11.22 17.92 5.22
N ALA A 184 11.66 19.11 4.80
CA ALA A 184 11.49 20.33 5.58
C ALA A 184 10.00 20.67 5.76
N GLU A 185 9.22 20.65 4.68
CA GLU A 185 7.79 20.94 4.75
C GLU A 185 7.00 19.92 5.59
N LEU A 186 7.36 18.63 5.55
CA LEU A 186 6.76 17.61 6.42
C LEU A 186 7.13 17.83 7.89
N ALA A 187 8.40 18.11 8.17
CA ALA A 187 8.87 18.40 9.52
C ALA A 187 8.19 19.66 10.11
N ASP A 188 7.98 20.70 9.29
CA ASP A 188 7.29 21.93 9.69
C ASP A 188 5.84 21.68 10.13
N VAL A 189 5.20 20.63 9.61
CA VAL A 189 3.85 20.22 10.03
C VAL A 189 3.87 19.07 11.05
N GLY A 190 5.03 18.68 11.57
CA GLY A 190 5.19 17.66 12.61
C GLY A 190 5.12 16.22 12.10
N VAL A 191 5.42 15.99 10.83
CA VAL A 191 5.45 14.65 10.21
C VAL A 191 6.90 14.19 10.02
N GLU A 192 7.21 13.03 10.58
CA GLU A 192 8.51 12.36 10.42
C GLU A 192 8.43 11.38 9.25
N ILE A 193 9.24 11.59 8.21
CA ILE A 193 9.27 10.69 7.03
C ILE A 193 10.34 9.60 7.18
N TYR A 194 9.94 8.37 6.87
CA TYR A 194 10.79 7.19 6.87
C TYR A 194 10.65 6.43 5.57
N PHE A 195 11.75 5.83 5.14
CA PHE A 195 11.83 5.06 3.90
C PHE A 195 12.02 3.56 4.11
N SER A 196 11.80 3.09 5.34
CA SER A 196 12.06 1.74 5.79
C SER A 196 11.05 1.36 6.85
N ALA A 197 10.28 0.30 6.61
CA ALA A 197 9.36 -0.23 7.60
C ALA A 197 10.10 -0.67 8.88
N ALA A 198 11.32 -1.19 8.77
CA ALA A 198 12.12 -1.59 9.93
C ALA A 198 12.50 -0.40 10.82
N ASP A 199 12.82 0.76 10.22
CA ASP A 199 13.13 1.97 10.97
C ASP A 199 11.88 2.53 11.66
N VAL A 200 10.73 2.47 10.98
CA VAL A 200 9.43 2.81 11.57
C VAL A 200 9.11 1.89 12.74
N VAL A 201 9.28 0.57 12.60
CA VAL A 201 9.04 -0.38 13.70
C VAL A 201 9.89 -0.05 14.92
N LYS A 202 11.18 0.23 14.73
CA LYS A 202 12.08 0.62 15.81
C LYS A 202 11.57 1.88 16.51
N HIS A 203 11.22 2.91 15.75
CA HIS A 203 10.77 4.19 16.29
C HIS A 203 9.41 4.07 17.00
N VAL A 204 8.45 3.34 16.43
CA VAL A 204 7.14 3.07 17.04
C VAL A 204 7.30 2.33 18.37
N ARG A 205 8.21 1.35 18.46
CA ARG A 205 8.50 0.66 19.73
C ARG A 205 9.03 1.61 20.80
N GLU A 206 9.96 2.48 20.43
CA GLU A 206 10.48 3.52 21.34
C GLU A 206 9.36 4.44 21.85
N LEU A 207 8.44 4.87 20.96
CA LEU A 207 7.30 5.71 21.31
C LEU A 207 6.28 5.00 22.21
N LEU A 208 6.06 3.70 22.01
CA LEU A 208 5.14 2.87 22.78
C LEU A 208 5.75 2.32 24.08
N GLY A 209 7.08 2.44 24.26
CA GLY A 209 7.81 1.90 25.41
C GLY A 209 7.91 0.37 25.39
N LYS A 210 8.04 -0.22 24.20
CA LYS A 210 8.18 -1.67 23.97
C LYS A 210 9.59 -2.07 23.54
#